data_AF-A0A352KJ49-F1
#
_entry.id   AF-A0A352KJ49-F1
#
_cell.length_a   1.000
_cell.length_b   1.000
_cell.length_c   1.000
_cell.angle_alpha   90.00
_cell.angle_beta   90.00
_cell.angle_gamma   90.00
#
_symmetry.space_group_name_H-M   'P 1'
#
loop_
_entity.id
_entity.type
_entity.pdbx_description
1 polymer ?
#
loop_
_entity_poly.entity_id
_entity_poly.type
_entity_poly.pdbx_seq_one_letter_code
_entity_poly.pdbx_strand_id
1 'polypeptide(L)' 'LQIDLVQTSCGFAVPYYEFTGDRNTLTDWAARQGEQSIQQYWQKNNLTSLNGKSTGITVKK' A
#
# COMPACT_ATOMS: atom_id res chain seq x y z
N LEU A 1 -16.57 -23.29 7.99
CA LEU A 1 -15.81 -22.04 7.81
C LEU A 1 -15.23 -22.06 6.41
N GLN A 2 -15.48 -21.03 5.60
CA GLN A 2 -14.89 -20.86 4.27
C GLN A 2 -13.94 -19.66 4.32
N ILE A 3 -12.72 -19.83 3.80
CA ILE A 3 -11.67 -18.80 3.77
C ILE A 3 -11.30 -18.57 2.30
N ASP A 4 -11.45 -17.34 1.81
CA ASP A 4 -11.26 -17.02 0.38
C ASP A 4 -9.84 -16.53 0.03
N LEU A 5 -9.12 -15.88 0.96
CA LEU A 5 -7.77 -15.36 0.72
C LEU A 5 -6.97 -15.19 2.03
N VAL A 6 -5.71 -15.64 2.04
CA VAL A 6 -4.73 -15.36 3.10
C VAL A 6 -3.47 -14.80 2.45
N GLN A 7 -2.89 -13.75 3.03
CA GLN A 7 -1.67 -13.13 2.54
C GLN A 7 -0.70 -12.82 3.67
N THR A 8 0.58 -12.81 3.31
CA THR A 8 1.66 -12.35 4.19
C THR A 8 1.94 -10.88 3.93
N SER A 9 1.89 -10.06 4.97
CA SER A 9 2.27 -8.65 4.90
C SER A 9 3.71 -8.46 5.35
N CYS A 10 4.46 -7.55 4.70
CA CYS A 10 5.77 -7.10 5.19
C CYS A 10 5.65 -6.10 6.35
N GLY A 11 4.43 -5.68 6.70
CA GLY A 11 4.15 -4.84 7.86
C GLY A 11 4.56 -3.37 7.71
N PHE A 12 4.95 -2.90 6.52
CA PHE A 12 5.53 -1.55 6.33
C PHE A 12 4.69 -0.39 6.86
N ALA A 13 3.36 -0.54 6.82
CA ALA A 13 2.38 0.42 7.33
C ALA A 13 1.59 -0.09 8.53
N VAL A 14 1.98 -1.25 9.08
CA VAL A 14 1.32 -1.84 10.25
C VAL A 14 1.90 -1.19 11.51
N PRO A 15 1.07 -0.62 12.40
CA PRO A 15 1.52 -0.07 13.67
C PRO A 15 2.21 -1.10 14.56
N TYR A 16 3.00 -0.63 15.51
CA TYR A 16 3.51 -1.48 16.58
C TYR A 16 2.35 -2.02 17.44
N TYR A 17 2.51 -3.24 17.96
CA TYR A 17 1.50 -3.85 18.84
C TYR A 17 1.29 -3.00 20.11
N GLU A 18 2.38 -2.61 20.74
CA GLU A 18 2.39 -1.58 21.77
C GLU A 18 2.71 -0.23 21.13
N PHE A 19 1.99 0.81 21.52
CA PHE A 19 2.27 2.14 21.03
C PHE A 19 3.57 2.67 21.64
N THR A 20 4.65 2.60 20.87
CA THR A 20 5.96 3.18 21.21
C THR A 20 6.28 4.43 20.40
N GLY A 21 5.33 4.90 19.57
CA GLY A 21 5.47 6.00 18.64
C GLY A 21 4.97 5.65 17.24
N ASP A 22 4.99 6.65 16.34
CA ASP A 22 4.55 6.48 14.96
C ASP A 22 5.57 5.71 14.13
N ARG A 23 5.06 4.89 13.20
CA ARG A 23 5.88 4.18 12.23
C ARG A 23 5.96 4.96 10.91
N ASN A 24 7.05 5.68 10.71
CA ASN A 24 7.24 6.55 9.54
C ASN A 24 7.74 5.83 8.28
N THR A 25 7.99 4.51 8.33
CA THR A 25 8.65 3.76 7.24
C THR A 25 7.97 3.94 5.88
N LEU A 26 6.63 3.82 5.81
CA LEU A 26 5.90 3.99 4.56
C LEU A 26 5.98 5.45 4.06
N THR A 27 5.81 6.41 4.97
CA THR A 27 5.83 7.84 4.64
C THR A 27 7.22 8.28 4.15
N ASP A 28 8.27 7.84 4.83
CA ASP A 28 9.66 8.11 4.43
C ASP A 28 10.00 7.48 3.08
N TRP A 29 9.52 6.25 2.84
CA TRP A 29 9.67 5.61 1.54
C TRP A 29 8.96 6.42 0.45
N ALA A 30 7.72 6.84 0.69
CA ALA A 30 6.94 7.62 -0.28
C ALA A 30 7.59 8.98 -0.59
N ALA A 31 8.10 9.67 0.44
CA ALA A 31 8.84 10.92 0.28
C ALA A 31 10.10 10.74 -0.56
N ARG A 32 10.85 9.65 -0.36
CA ARG A 32 12.06 9.34 -1.16
C ARG A 32 11.75 8.99 -2.61
N GLN A 33 10.60 8.37 -2.89
CA GLN A 33 10.17 8.06 -4.27
C GLN A 33 9.77 9.33 -5.03
N GLY A 34 9.10 10.27 -4.36
CA GLY A 34 8.53 11.44 -4.99
C GLY A 34 7.23 11.15 -5.74
N GLU A 35 6.46 12.21 -6.02
CA GLU A 35 5.08 12.11 -6.51
C GLU A 35 4.95 11.31 -7.82
N GLN A 36 5.82 11.57 -8.79
CA GLN A 36 5.75 10.91 -10.10
C GLN A 36 5.99 9.39 -9.99
N SER A 37 6.98 8.97 -9.17
CA SER A 37 7.27 7.55 -8.95
C SER A 37 6.12 6.86 -8.21
N ILE A 38 5.49 7.54 -7.25
CA ILE A 38 4.31 7.03 -6.55
C ILE A 38 3.13 6.84 -7.51
N GLN A 39 2.87 7.79 -8.39
CA GLN A 39 1.84 7.66 -9.42
C GLN A 39 2.10 6.47 -10.34
N GLN A 40 3.35 6.27 -10.80
CA GLN A 40 3.73 5.10 -11.59
C GLN A 40 3.55 3.79 -10.81
N TYR A 41 3.91 3.79 -9.52
CA TYR A 41 3.71 2.64 -8.64
C TYR A 41 2.23 2.27 -8.53
N TRP A 42 1.33 3.25 -8.39
CA TRP A 42 -0.11 3.01 -8.34
C TRP A 42 -0.63 2.41 -9.64
N GLN A 43 -0.20 2.93 -10.79
CA GLN A 43 -0.56 2.38 -12.11
C GLN A 43 -0.15 0.90 -12.22
N LYS A 44 1.04 0.56 -11.74
CA LYS A 44 1.59 -0.78 -11.84
C LYS A 44 0.97 -1.77 -10.85
N ASN A 45 0.73 -1.34 -9.61
CA ASN A 45 0.47 -2.27 -8.50
C ASN A 45 -0.89 -2.10 -7.83
N ASN A 46 -1.59 -0.97 -8.01
CA ASN A 46 -2.76 -0.63 -7.18
C ASN A 46 -4.03 -0.33 -7.98
N LEU A 47 -4.06 -0.52 -9.30
CA LEU A 47 -5.30 -0.36 -10.09
C LEU A 47 -6.31 -1.50 -9.88
N THR A 48 -5.83 -2.67 -9.45
CA THR A 48 -6.65 -3.85 -9.17
C THR A 48 -6.46 -4.25 -7.71
N SER A 49 -7.58 -4.50 -7.03
CA SER A 49 -7.62 -4.99 -5.65
C SER A 49 -7.24 -6.47 -5.60
N LEU A 50 -6.95 -6.96 -4.40
CA LEU A 50 -6.57 -8.35 -4.13
C LEU A 50 -7.65 -9.36 -4.55
N ASN A 51 -8.90 -8.92 -4.65
CA ASN A 51 -10.03 -9.72 -5.14
C ASN A 51 -10.39 -9.45 -6.61
N GLY A 52 -9.48 -8.86 -7.39
CA GLY A 52 -9.65 -8.63 -8.82
C GLY A 52 -10.55 -7.45 -9.21
N LYS A 53 -11.06 -6.67 -8.25
CA LYS A 53 -11.92 -5.52 -8.52
C LYS A 53 -11.10 -4.24 -8.78
N SER A 54 -11.64 -3.33 -9.59
CA SER A 54 -11.04 -2.00 -9.76
C SER A 54 -10.96 -1.25 -8.43
N THR A 55 -9.86 -0.53 -8.19
CA THR A 55 -9.68 0.29 -6.98
C THR A 55 -10.19 1.72 -7.12
N GLY A 56 -10.52 2.16 -8.34
CA GLY A 56 -10.96 3.54 -8.62
C GLY A 56 -9.83 4.59 -8.57
N ILE A 57 -8.58 4.17 -8.37
CA ILE A 57 -7.43 5.10 -8.39
C ILE A 57 -7.28 5.66 -9.81
N THR A 58 -7.39 6.98 -9.94
CA THR A 58 -7.17 7.69 -11.20
C THR A 58 -5.82 8.39 -11.14
N VAL A 59 -4.90 7.96 -12.00
CA VAL A 59 -3.56 8.55 -12.06
C VAL A 59 -3.58 9.63 -13.15
N LYS A 60 -3.29 10.88 -12.78
CA LYS A 60 -3.22 12.00 -13.73
C LYS A 60 -2.08 11.72 -14.72
N LYS A 61 -2.36 11.89 -16.01
CA LYS A 61 -1.37 11.78 -17.08
C LYS A 61 -0.53 13.05 -17.16
#